data_AF-A0A392Q0J4-F1
#
_entry.id   AF-A0A392Q0J4-F1
#
_cell.length_a   1.000
_cell.length_b   1.000
_cell.length_c   1.000
_cell.angle_alpha   90.00
_cell.angle_beta   90.00
_cell.angle_gamma   90.00
#
_symmetry.space_group_name_H-M   'P 1'
#
loop_
_entity.id
_entity.type
_entity.pdbx_description
1 polymer ?
#
loop_
_entity_poly.entity_id
_entity_poly.type
_entity_poly.pdbx_seq_one_letter_code
_entity_poly.pdbx_strand_id
1 'polypeptide(L)'
;MALCNRLNDIVANESCSGTGCCKVSIPQDHVLTKVTYGTVGVFNNHSAVHDFNPCGYAFLVENGAYSFTSTDLLKLEKEEFPVLLDWAVGNQTCQQAQKDLSNYACKDNKSTCYDATERSGYLCRCFNGYWGNPYLIHGCQGILLYFLSLVWIRLLRHFYDASRGTYYA
;
A
#
# COMPACT_ATOMS: atom_id res chain seq x y z
N MET A 1 20.53 -0.86 -5.14
CA MET A 1 21.41 -2.06 -5.11
C MET A 1 22.11 -2.08 -3.77
N ALA A 2 22.36 -3.25 -3.19
CA ALA A 2 23.14 -3.40 -1.96
C ALA A 2 24.24 -4.46 -2.13
N LEU A 3 25.40 -4.22 -1.53
CA LEU A 3 26.48 -5.17 -1.36
C LEU A 3 26.31 -5.90 -0.03
N CYS A 4 26.43 -7.22 -0.04
CA CYS A 4 26.36 -8.03 1.18
C CYS A 4 27.43 -9.12 1.07
N ASN A 5 28.56 -8.93 1.75
CA ASN A 5 29.70 -9.86 1.73
C ASN A 5 29.97 -10.44 3.11
N ARG A 6 30.11 -9.58 4.14
CA ARG A 6 30.34 -9.99 5.53
C ARG A 6 29.46 -9.19 6.47
N LEU A 7 29.06 -9.82 7.58
CA LEU A 7 28.28 -9.16 8.63
C LEU A 7 29.01 -7.93 9.21
N ASN A 8 30.34 -8.02 9.34
CA ASN A 8 31.19 -6.95 9.90
C ASN A 8 31.34 -5.72 9.01
N ASP A 9 31.00 -5.82 7.72
CA ASP A 9 31.06 -4.69 6.78
C ASP A 9 29.85 -3.74 6.99
N ILE A 10 28.84 -4.18 7.73
CA ILE A 10 27.62 -3.42 7.99
C ILE A 10 27.82 -2.59 9.25
N VAL A 11 27.87 -1.28 9.05
CA VAL A 11 27.89 -0.33 10.16
C VAL A 11 26.47 -0.24 10.74
N ALA A 12 26.34 -0.59 12.02
CA ALA A 12 25.09 -0.45 12.74
C ALA A 12 24.62 1.02 12.73
N ASN A 13 23.33 1.23 12.48
CA ASN A 13 22.68 2.56 12.43
C ASN A 13 23.03 3.46 11.23
N GLU A 14 23.76 2.97 10.23
CA GLU A 14 23.89 3.70 8.97
C GLU A 14 22.62 3.63 8.10
N SER A 15 22.49 4.60 7.21
CA SER A 15 21.34 4.69 6.29
C SER A 15 21.25 3.46 5.39
N CYS A 16 20.02 2.96 5.16
CA CYS A 16 19.76 1.80 4.30
C CYS A 16 20.01 2.09 2.81
N SER A 17 21.27 2.20 2.40
CA SER A 17 21.66 2.77 1.11
C SER A 17 22.96 2.20 0.56
N GLY A 18 23.11 0.88 0.50
CA GLY A 18 24.14 0.26 -0.33
C GLY A 18 24.94 -0.89 0.31
N THR A 19 24.94 -1.03 1.63
CA THR A 19 25.59 -2.15 2.33
C THR A 19 24.58 -2.84 3.22
N GLY A 20 24.41 -4.16 3.05
CA GLY A 20 23.41 -4.98 3.74
C GLY A 20 21.97 -4.74 3.26
N CYS A 21 21.57 -3.49 3.02
CA CYS A 21 20.24 -3.16 2.55
C CYS A 21 20.21 -1.96 1.60
N CYS A 22 19.09 -1.82 0.88
CA CYS A 22 18.82 -0.72 -0.03
C CYS A 22 17.33 -0.41 0.01
N LYS A 23 16.97 0.86 0.17
CA LYS A 23 15.61 1.36 -0.04
C LYS A 23 15.58 2.31 -1.24
N VAL A 24 14.46 2.34 -1.93
CA VAL A 24 14.17 3.26 -3.03
C VAL A 24 12.76 3.79 -2.83
N SER A 25 12.58 5.10 -2.94
CA SER A 25 11.26 5.72 -2.94
C SER A 25 10.60 5.50 -4.30
N ILE A 26 9.30 5.17 -4.30
CA ILE A 26 8.51 5.12 -5.53
C ILE A 26 8.28 6.58 -5.98
N PRO A 27 8.70 6.98 -7.19
CA PRO A 27 8.46 8.34 -7.67
C PRO A 27 6.96 8.63 -7.76
N GLN A 28 6.53 9.81 -7.29
CA GLN A 28 5.11 10.19 -7.21
C GLN A 28 4.40 10.16 -8.58
N ASP A 29 5.13 10.44 -9.67
CA ASP A 29 4.54 10.53 -11.02
C ASP A 29 4.64 9.22 -11.82
N HIS A 30 4.98 8.11 -11.19
CA HIS A 30 5.19 6.84 -11.87
C HIS A 30 4.30 5.74 -11.30
N VAL A 31 3.61 5.04 -12.18
CA VAL A 31 2.86 3.84 -11.81
C VAL A 31 3.86 2.73 -11.53
N LEU A 32 3.89 2.23 -10.28
CA LEU A 32 4.64 1.03 -9.94
C LEU A 32 4.00 -0.18 -10.62
N THR A 33 4.62 -0.68 -11.67
CA THR A 33 4.11 -1.84 -12.43
C THR A 33 4.75 -3.15 -12.02
N LYS A 34 6.04 -3.15 -11.66
CA LYS A 34 6.79 -4.35 -11.32
C LYS A 34 7.90 -4.05 -10.32
N VAL A 35 7.97 -4.85 -9.27
CA VAL A 35 9.13 -4.93 -8.38
C VAL A 35 9.89 -6.19 -8.74
N THR A 36 11.19 -6.06 -9.04
CA THR A 36 12.07 -7.21 -9.30
C THR A 36 13.19 -7.20 -8.28
N TYR A 37 13.35 -8.32 -7.60
CA TYR A 37 14.47 -8.58 -6.71
C TYR A 37 15.33 -9.68 -7.32
N GLY A 38 16.63 -9.46 -7.35
CA GLY A 38 17.60 -10.42 -7.84
C GLY A 38 18.96 -10.18 -7.19
N THR A 39 19.68 -11.25 -6.93
CA THR A 39 21.06 -11.17 -6.43
C THR A 39 22.01 -11.35 -7.60
N VAL A 40 23.08 -10.54 -7.68
CA VAL A 40 24.09 -10.72 -8.76
C VAL A 40 24.85 -12.06 -8.59
N GLY A 41 24.72 -12.70 -7.42
CA GLY A 41 25.17 -14.05 -7.10
C GLY A 41 24.17 -15.18 -7.40
N VAL A 42 23.23 -15.01 -8.34
CA VAL A 42 22.33 -16.09 -8.84
C VAL A 42 23.10 -17.35 -9.25
N PHE A 43 24.41 -17.27 -9.49
CA PHE A 43 25.26 -18.43 -9.80
C PHE A 43 25.57 -19.35 -8.61
N ASN A 44 25.38 -18.93 -7.35
CA ASN A 44 25.84 -19.70 -6.17
C ASN A 44 24.75 -20.00 -5.12
N ASN A 45 23.45 -19.79 -5.42
CA ASN A 45 22.35 -20.10 -4.48
C ASN A 45 22.51 -19.44 -3.09
N HIS A 46 22.93 -18.16 -3.06
CA HIS A 46 23.14 -17.39 -1.81
C HIS A 46 24.19 -17.97 -0.84
N SER A 47 24.94 -19.00 -1.25
CA SER A 47 25.89 -19.74 -0.40
C SER A 47 27.00 -18.88 0.20
N ALA A 48 27.43 -17.82 -0.50
CA ALA A 48 28.51 -16.94 -0.05
C ALA A 48 28.22 -16.19 1.26
N VAL A 49 26.94 -16.01 1.60
CA VAL A 49 26.50 -15.30 2.82
C VAL A 49 25.53 -16.12 3.67
N HIS A 50 25.25 -17.37 3.29
CA HIS A 50 24.23 -18.21 3.91
C HIS A 50 24.42 -18.41 5.42
N ASP A 51 25.66 -18.38 5.91
CA ASP A 51 25.99 -18.53 7.34
C ASP A 51 25.39 -17.43 8.24
N PHE A 52 25.15 -16.23 7.70
CA PHE A 52 24.59 -15.10 8.47
C PHE A 52 23.41 -14.41 7.77
N ASN A 53 23.18 -14.68 6.50
CA ASN A 53 22.05 -14.18 5.74
C ASN A 53 21.52 -15.35 4.92
N PRO A 54 20.66 -16.22 5.50
CA PRO A 54 20.13 -17.37 4.81
C PRO A 54 19.04 -17.00 3.79
N CYS A 55 18.41 -15.83 3.95
CA CYS A 55 17.28 -15.39 3.13
C CYS A 55 17.41 -13.92 2.73
N GLY A 56 17.21 -13.65 1.44
CA GLY A 56 17.07 -12.29 0.94
C GLY A 56 15.61 -11.81 0.99
N TYR A 57 15.40 -10.57 1.43
CA TYR A 57 14.07 -9.97 1.56
C TYR A 57 13.89 -8.78 0.61
N ALA A 58 12.71 -8.67 0.03
CA ALA A 58 12.27 -7.49 -0.72
C ALA A 58 10.78 -7.27 -0.47
N PHE A 59 10.42 -6.05 -0.09
CA PHE A 59 9.05 -5.70 0.27
C PHE A 59 8.78 -4.21 0.01
N LEU A 60 7.49 -3.87 -0.08
CA LEU A 60 7.01 -2.50 -0.08
C LEU A 60 6.63 -2.11 1.35
N VAL A 61 6.87 -0.86 1.72
CA VAL A 61 6.54 -0.33 3.03
C VAL A 61 6.28 1.17 2.94
N GLU A 62 5.34 1.63 3.74
CA GLU A 62 5.06 3.06 3.94
C GLU A 62 6.30 3.80 4.44
N ASN A 63 6.47 5.04 3.98
CA ASN A 63 7.61 5.86 4.36
C ASN A 63 7.65 6.06 5.88
N GLY A 64 8.79 5.74 6.50
CA GLY A 64 9.00 5.84 7.95
C GLY A 64 8.49 4.64 8.76
N ALA A 65 7.76 3.70 8.17
CA ALA A 65 7.23 2.53 8.88
C ALA A 65 8.23 1.37 9.05
N TYR A 66 9.43 1.49 8.47
CA TYR A 66 10.53 0.52 8.61
C TYR A 66 11.88 1.21 8.76
N SER A 67 12.68 0.69 9.70
CA SER A 67 14.08 1.06 9.90
C SER A 67 14.90 -0.22 9.90
N PHE A 68 15.92 -0.26 9.05
CA PHE A 68 16.80 -1.41 8.95
C PHE A 68 17.69 -1.55 10.20
N THR A 69 17.86 -2.79 10.63
CA THR A 69 18.82 -3.20 11.65
C THR A 69 19.69 -4.34 11.10
N SER A 70 20.93 -4.46 11.55
CA SER A 70 21.82 -5.54 11.08
C SER A 70 21.28 -6.94 11.42
N THR A 71 20.47 -7.06 12.46
CA THR A 71 19.78 -8.31 12.84
C THR A 71 18.77 -8.77 11.80
N ASP A 72 18.20 -7.86 11.00
CA ASP A 72 17.25 -8.20 9.94
C ASP A 72 17.88 -9.07 8.83
N LEU A 73 19.20 -9.07 8.72
CA LEU A 73 19.94 -9.96 7.81
C LEU A 73 19.99 -11.39 8.31
N LEU A 74 20.07 -11.58 9.62
CA LEU A 74 20.02 -12.90 10.25
C LEU A 74 18.62 -13.49 10.08
N LYS A 75 17.62 -12.67 10.41
CA LYS A 75 16.21 -13.00 10.32
C LYS A 75 15.37 -11.73 10.42
N LEU A 76 14.53 -11.50 9.42
CA LEU A 76 13.48 -10.49 9.50
C LEU A 76 12.32 -11.04 10.34
N GLU A 77 12.12 -10.49 11.55
CA GLU A 77 11.05 -10.95 12.45
C GLU A 77 9.65 -10.51 12.00
N LYS A 78 9.57 -9.44 11.20
CA LYS A 78 8.29 -8.88 10.76
C LYS A 78 7.95 -9.36 9.36
N GLU A 79 6.81 -10.01 9.23
CA GLU A 79 6.31 -10.52 7.95
C GLU A 79 5.33 -9.55 7.25
N GLU A 80 4.72 -8.64 8.02
CA GLU A 80 3.71 -7.69 7.52
C GLU A 80 4.17 -6.24 7.68
N PHE A 81 4.03 -5.46 6.61
CA PHE A 81 4.38 -4.05 6.59
C PHE A 81 3.18 -3.22 6.13
N PRO A 82 2.93 -2.06 6.77
CA PRO A 82 1.91 -1.16 6.26
C PRO A 82 2.35 -0.62 4.90
N VAL A 83 1.41 -0.58 3.97
CA VAL A 83 1.63 -0.02 2.63
C VAL A 83 0.46 0.90 2.32
N LEU A 84 0.78 2.13 1.96
CA LEU A 84 -0.17 3.06 1.37
C LEU A 84 0.07 3.09 -0.14
N LEU A 85 -0.95 2.70 -0.90
CA LEU A 85 -0.92 2.75 -2.35
C LEU A 85 -1.93 3.80 -2.83
N ASP A 86 -1.54 4.57 -3.83
CA ASP A 86 -2.47 5.37 -4.63
C ASP A 86 -2.57 4.72 -6.02
N TRP A 87 -3.78 4.35 -6.44
CA TRP A 87 -4.01 3.53 -7.63
C TRP A 87 -5.23 3.99 -8.43
N ALA A 88 -5.28 3.57 -9.69
CA ALA A 88 -6.49 3.60 -10.49
C ALA A 88 -6.64 2.24 -11.18
N VAL A 89 -7.88 1.83 -11.47
CA VAL A 89 -8.16 0.54 -12.08
C VAL A 89 -8.10 0.68 -13.61
N GLY A 90 -7.23 -0.11 -14.23
CA GLY A 90 -7.13 -0.23 -15.68
C GLY A 90 -6.80 1.09 -16.37
N ASN A 91 -7.15 1.19 -17.64
CA ASN A 91 -6.93 2.38 -18.48
C ASN A 91 -8.23 2.89 -19.14
N GLN A 92 -9.36 2.52 -18.55
CA GLN A 92 -10.69 2.75 -19.09
C GLN A 92 -11.45 3.71 -18.19
N THR A 93 -12.38 4.47 -18.76
CA THR A 93 -13.28 5.30 -17.97
C THR A 93 -14.25 4.43 -17.17
N CYS A 94 -14.80 4.97 -16.10
CA CYS A 94 -15.87 4.39 -15.31
C CYS A 94 -17.03 3.93 -16.19
N GLN A 95 -17.45 4.76 -17.16
CA GLN A 95 -18.53 4.41 -18.09
C GLN A 95 -18.16 3.24 -19.01
N GLN A 96 -16.91 3.14 -19.44
CA GLN A 96 -16.43 2.01 -20.24
C GLN A 96 -16.35 0.74 -19.38
N ALA A 97 -15.85 0.84 -18.15
CA ALA A 97 -15.70 -0.27 -17.23
C ALA A 97 -17.05 -0.94 -16.88
N GLN A 98 -18.10 -0.14 -16.72
CA GLN A 98 -19.45 -0.62 -16.42
C GLN A 98 -20.05 -1.50 -17.53
N LYS A 99 -19.53 -1.44 -18.75
CA LYS A 99 -19.99 -2.28 -19.87
C LYS A 99 -19.49 -3.72 -19.76
N ASP A 100 -18.41 -3.94 -19.03
CA ASP A 100 -17.85 -5.27 -18.75
C ASP A 100 -17.90 -5.57 -17.25
N LEU A 101 -19.08 -5.99 -16.80
CA LEU A 101 -19.33 -6.29 -15.39
C LEU A 101 -18.46 -7.44 -14.85
N SER A 102 -17.91 -8.29 -15.73
CA SER A 102 -17.04 -9.39 -15.31
C SER A 102 -15.69 -8.86 -14.79
N ASN A 103 -15.12 -7.88 -15.49
CA ASN A 103 -13.85 -7.24 -15.14
C ASN A 103 -14.02 -5.92 -14.35
N TYR A 104 -15.26 -5.47 -14.14
CA TYR A 104 -15.55 -4.29 -13.33
C TYR A 104 -15.12 -4.49 -11.87
N ALA A 105 -14.34 -3.54 -11.33
CA ALA A 105 -13.67 -3.69 -10.05
C ALA A 105 -14.51 -3.23 -8.84
N CYS A 106 -15.53 -2.40 -9.03
CA CYS A 106 -16.40 -2.01 -7.92
C CYS A 106 -17.41 -3.14 -7.67
N LYS A 107 -17.12 -4.00 -6.69
CA LYS A 107 -17.86 -5.23 -6.45
C LYS A 107 -19.05 -5.04 -5.51
N ASP A 108 -19.05 -4.00 -4.69
CA ASP A 108 -20.16 -3.76 -3.77
C ASP A 108 -21.36 -3.11 -4.48
N ASN A 109 -22.58 -3.56 -4.16
CA ASN A 109 -23.80 -3.01 -4.73
C ASN A 109 -24.15 -1.60 -4.21
N LYS A 110 -23.58 -1.18 -3.08
CA LYS A 110 -23.66 0.17 -2.52
C LYS A 110 -22.44 1.01 -2.89
N SER A 111 -21.85 0.75 -4.05
CA SER A 111 -20.71 1.50 -4.57
C SER A 111 -20.95 2.06 -5.96
N THR A 112 -20.12 3.02 -6.33
CA THR A 112 -20.09 3.62 -7.66
C THR A 112 -18.65 3.83 -8.10
N CYS A 113 -18.44 3.96 -9.41
CA CYS A 113 -17.16 4.38 -9.95
C CYS A 113 -17.13 5.86 -10.29
N TYR A 114 -15.92 6.39 -10.42
CA TYR A 114 -15.64 7.71 -10.98
C TYR A 114 -14.28 7.67 -11.68
N ASP A 115 -14.09 8.52 -12.68
CA ASP A 115 -12.82 8.60 -13.40
C ASP A 115 -11.74 9.19 -12.49
N ALA A 116 -10.53 8.61 -12.56
CA ALA A 116 -9.39 9.16 -11.84
C ALA A 116 -8.96 10.50 -12.50
N THR A 117 -8.60 11.49 -11.70
CA THR A 117 -8.25 12.84 -12.20
C THR A 117 -6.79 12.95 -12.61
N GLU A 118 -5.89 12.34 -11.83
CA GLU A 118 -4.43 12.48 -12.02
C GLU A 118 -3.83 11.43 -12.96
N ARG A 119 -4.60 10.40 -13.32
CA ARG A 119 -4.14 9.29 -14.16
C ARG A 119 -5.31 8.63 -14.88
N SER A 120 -5.01 7.91 -15.95
CA SER A 120 -6.02 7.09 -16.62
C SER A 120 -6.55 5.97 -15.72
N GLY A 121 -7.80 5.60 -15.95
CA GLY A 121 -8.50 4.57 -15.19
C GLY A 121 -9.63 5.15 -14.35
N TYR A 122 -10.17 4.31 -13.47
CA TYR A 122 -11.27 4.68 -12.59
C TYR A 122 -11.05 4.18 -11.17
N LEU A 123 -11.75 4.81 -10.24
CA LEU A 123 -11.75 4.49 -8.82
C LEU A 123 -13.15 4.09 -8.38
N CYS A 124 -13.23 3.34 -7.27
CA CYS A 124 -14.47 2.95 -6.65
C CYS A 124 -14.67 3.71 -5.34
N ARG A 125 -15.90 4.11 -5.05
CA ARG A 125 -16.29 4.67 -3.76
C ARG A 125 -17.64 4.11 -3.32
N CYS A 126 -17.83 3.97 -2.01
CA CYS A 126 -19.15 3.71 -1.46
C CYS A 126 -20.08 4.91 -1.73
N PHE A 127 -21.38 4.65 -1.81
CA PHE A 127 -22.38 5.72 -1.87
C PHE A 127 -22.36 6.57 -0.60
N ASN A 128 -22.88 7.80 -0.70
CA ASN A 128 -23.01 8.70 0.45
C ASN A 128 -23.76 8.00 1.60
N GLY A 129 -23.18 8.04 2.80
CA GLY A 129 -23.71 7.37 4.00
C GLY A 129 -23.19 5.94 4.22
N TYR A 130 -22.36 5.42 3.31
CA TYR A 130 -21.67 4.13 3.44
C TYR A 130 -20.16 4.33 3.52
N TRP A 131 -19.49 3.45 4.25
CA TRP A 131 -18.04 3.45 4.48
C TRP A 131 -17.49 2.04 4.31
N GLY A 132 -16.18 1.93 4.06
CA GLY A 132 -15.50 0.65 3.87
C GLY A 132 -14.88 0.50 2.49
N ASN A 133 -14.70 -0.74 2.04
CA ASN A 133 -13.95 -1.06 0.83
C ASN A 133 -14.90 -1.43 -0.34
N PRO A 134 -15.13 -0.54 -1.31
CA PRO A 134 -16.07 -0.78 -2.43
C PRO A 134 -15.58 -1.84 -3.44
N TYR A 135 -14.32 -2.27 -3.34
CA TYR A 135 -13.74 -3.32 -4.19
C TYR A 135 -14.08 -4.73 -3.71
N LEU A 136 -14.68 -4.86 -2.51
CA LEU A 136 -15.09 -6.14 -1.93
C LEU A 136 -16.61 -6.30 -2.00
N ILE A 137 -17.07 -7.55 -2.17
CA ILE A 137 -18.50 -7.88 -2.04
C ILE A 137 -18.88 -7.64 -0.57
N HIS A 138 -19.94 -6.85 -0.34
CA HIS A 138 -20.38 -6.41 1.00
C HIS A 138 -19.34 -5.56 1.77
N GLY A 139 -18.36 -4.98 1.08
CA GLY A 139 -17.37 -4.11 1.69
C GLY A 139 -17.87 -2.70 2.03
N CYS A 140 -18.98 -2.24 1.44
CA CYS A 140 -19.61 -0.98 1.83
C CYS A 140 -20.64 -1.20 2.95
N GLN A 141 -20.25 -0.82 4.16
CA GLN A 141 -21.06 -0.90 5.37
C GLN A 141 -21.78 0.43 5.59
N GLY A 142 -23.09 0.35 5.79
CA GLY A 142 -23.90 1.52 6.09
C GLY A 142 -23.93 1.79 7.59
N ILE A 143 -24.20 3.02 7.98
CA ILE A 143 -24.72 3.28 9.31
C ILE A 143 -26.14 2.70 9.34
N LEU A 144 -26.30 1.56 10.02
CA LEU A 144 -27.61 1.08 10.43
C LEU A 144 -28.28 2.23 11.21
N LEU A 145 -29.30 2.86 10.61
CA LEU A 145 -30.13 3.92 11.19
C LEU A 145 -30.91 3.47 12.44
N TYR A 146 -30.49 2.39 13.11
CA TYR A 146 -31.04 1.88 14.36
C TYR A 146 -30.48 2.59 15.61
N PHE A 147 -29.46 3.46 15.48
CA PHE A 147 -29.05 4.36 16.56
C PHE A 147 -29.75 5.72 16.47
N LEU A 148 -31.08 5.71 16.45
CA LEU A 148 -31.92 6.86 16.82
C LEU A 148 -31.75 7.15 18.32
N SER A 149 -30.55 7.57 18.75
CA SER A 149 -30.41 8.35 19.97
C SER A 149 -29.78 9.69 19.60
N LEU A 150 -30.44 10.76 20.02
CA LEU A 150 -30.20 12.17 19.71
C LEU A 150 -28.74 12.66 19.95
N VAL A 151 -27.87 11.80 20.47
CA VAL A 151 -26.46 12.04 20.77
C VAL A 151 -25.62 12.24 19.50
N TRP A 152 -25.95 11.57 18.39
CA TRP A 152 -25.16 11.64 17.15
C TRP A 152 -25.37 12.91 16.32
N ILE A 153 -26.52 13.59 16.43
CA ILE A 153 -26.78 14.84 15.67
C ILE A 153 -25.82 15.95 16.11
N ARG A 154 -25.49 16.02 17.40
CA ARG A 154 -24.53 17.01 17.92
C ARG A 154 -23.09 16.69 17.51
N LEU A 155 -22.72 15.42 17.40
CA LEU A 155 -21.38 14.99 16.95
C LEU A 155 -21.21 15.12 15.43
N LEU A 156 -22.26 14.89 14.64
CA LEU A 156 -22.26 15.10 13.18
C LEU A 156 -21.99 16.55 12.80
N ARG A 157 -22.46 17.52 13.59
CA ARG A 157 -22.15 18.95 13.36
C ARG A 157 -20.65 19.23 13.55
N HIS A 158 -20.03 18.58 14.54
CA HIS A 158 -18.60 18.70 14.80
C HIS A 158 -17.72 17.99 13.75
N PHE A 159 -18.16 16.84 13.23
CA PHE A 159 -17.45 16.11 12.17
C PHE A 159 -17.65 16.70 10.77
N TYR A 160 -18.81 17.31 10.48
CA TYR A 160 -19.06 18.02 9.23
C TYR A 160 -18.17 19.27 9.08
N ASP A 161 -17.88 19.96 10.19
CA ASP A 161 -16.90 21.06 10.18
C ASP A 161 -15.45 20.55 10.04
N ALA A 162 -15.14 19.36 10.57
CA ALA A 162 -13.84 18.73 10.39
C ALA A 162 -13.59 18.25 8.95
N SER A 163 -14.62 17.83 8.20
CA SER A 163 -14.47 17.40 6.79
C SER A 163 -14.28 18.56 5.80
N ARG A 164 -14.41 19.82 6.23
CA ARG A 164 -14.08 20.99 5.41
C ARG A 164 -12.65 21.50 5.63
N GLY A 165 -11.95 21.00 6.65
CA GLY A 165 -10.57 21.34 6.95
C GLY A 165 -9.65 20.19 6.58
N THR A 166 -8.90 20.35 5.48
CA THR A 166 -7.66 19.61 5.16
C THR A 166 -7.78 18.08 4.99
N TYR A 167 -8.12 17.66 3.77
CA TYR A 167 -7.54 16.43 3.23
C TYR A 167 -6.11 16.78 2.80
N TYR A 168 -5.13 16.41 3.63
CA TYR A 168 -3.75 16.31 3.16
C TYR A 168 -3.69 15.10 2.21
N ALA A 169 -3.20 15.38 1.01
CA ALA A 169 -2.80 14.39 0.01
C ALA A 169 -1.64 13.53 0.54
#